data_AF-A0AAI8EZ51-F1
#
_entry.id   AF-A0AAI8EZ51-F1
#
_cell.length_a   1.000
_cell.length_b   1.000
_cell.length_c   1.000
_cell.angle_alpha   90.00
_cell.angle_beta   90.00
_cell.angle_gamma   90.00
#
_symmetry.space_group_name_H-M   'P 1'
#
loop_
_entity.id
_entity.type
_entity.pdbx_description
1 polymer ?
#
loop_
_entity_poly.entity_id
_entity_poly.type
_entity_poly.pdbx_seq_one_letter_code
_entity_poly.pdbx_strand_id
1 'polypeptide(L)'
;MNERLETLLEMVLMRFEESDPGRAIRTFQSVNDRGVPLLLLDKLKSLLIYYSSTFCDGKMGLDQFINDHFGEIFKIFAKIKKSNHIFSVGGPKFDEGDIFRYHAGSQKFDEISFLGGYKTSTENTYKQLKDELKKVEKDKLENFIRSYVSDLKNFYRAFLDLLSEIGTNPTTFKVMLINKINPRFFNSLIRLKINNELDDETMRLFAKTDIVFFKAGKTMKATACNLINEYLQKGKEGLKSKMIAQYRNYIEQTSWELVKNASDSSCFHYVFFEKNC
;
A
#
# COMPACT_ATOMS: atom_id res chain seq x y z
N MET A 1 -4.29 -12.79 -43.79
CA MET A 1 -3.33 -13.64 -43.04
C MET A 1 -3.20 -13.02 -41.66
N ASN A 2 -3.31 -13.80 -40.60
CA ASN A 2 -3.50 -13.27 -39.24
C ASN A 2 -2.13 -12.94 -38.64
N GLU A 3 -1.77 -11.66 -38.64
CA GLU A 3 -0.44 -11.12 -38.26
C GLU A 3 0.10 -11.71 -36.94
N ARG A 4 -0.78 -11.96 -35.96
CA ARG A 4 -0.43 -12.61 -34.68
C ARG A 4 0.07 -14.04 -34.82
N LEU A 5 -0.43 -14.76 -35.81
CA LEU A 5 -0.12 -16.18 -36.06
C LEU A 5 1.24 -16.30 -36.77
N GLU A 6 1.56 -15.36 -37.66
CA GLU A 6 2.90 -15.28 -38.25
C GLU A 6 3.95 -14.88 -37.21
N THR A 7 3.65 -13.90 -36.35
CA THR A 7 4.54 -13.55 -35.23
C THR A 7 4.84 -14.76 -34.35
N LEU A 8 3.84 -15.59 -34.03
CA LEU A 8 4.04 -16.81 -33.23
C LEU A 8 4.92 -17.87 -33.94
N LEU A 9 4.84 -17.97 -35.26
CA LEU A 9 5.64 -18.92 -36.05
C LEU A 9 7.12 -18.51 -36.13
N GLU A 10 7.41 -17.21 -36.02
CA GLU A 10 8.78 -16.68 -36.02
C GLU A 10 9.45 -16.75 -34.64
N MET A 11 8.70 -17.04 -33.56
CA MET A 11 9.24 -17.11 -32.21
C MET A 11 9.96 -18.43 -31.93
N VAL A 12 11.14 -18.34 -31.31
CA VAL A 12 11.87 -19.52 -30.80
C VAL A 12 11.40 -19.82 -29.38
N LEU A 13 10.76 -20.99 -29.21
CA LEU A 13 10.37 -21.48 -27.89
C LEU A 13 11.54 -22.20 -27.22
N MET A 14 12.00 -21.67 -26.08
CA MET A 14 12.92 -22.37 -25.18
C MET A 14 12.14 -22.96 -24.00
N ARG A 15 12.29 -24.27 -23.80
CA ARG A 15 11.76 -25.00 -22.64
C ARG A 15 12.91 -25.45 -21.76
N PHE A 16 12.93 -24.97 -20.53
CA PHE A 16 13.86 -25.40 -19.49
C PHE A 16 13.07 -26.13 -18.41
N GLU A 17 13.39 -27.40 -18.18
CA GLU A 17 12.76 -28.21 -17.15
C GLU A 17 13.68 -28.33 -15.93
N GLU A 18 13.20 -27.85 -14.79
CA GLU A 18 13.90 -28.00 -13.52
C GLU A 18 12.94 -28.61 -12.50
N SER A 19 13.35 -29.75 -11.96
CA SER A 19 12.56 -30.54 -11.03
C SER A 19 12.63 -30.03 -9.59
N ASP A 20 13.68 -29.27 -9.25
CA ASP A 20 13.82 -28.65 -7.93
C ASP A 20 13.24 -27.22 -7.93
N PRO A 21 12.18 -26.96 -7.15
CA PRO A 21 11.55 -25.64 -7.10
C PRO A 21 12.53 -24.52 -6.72
N GLY A 22 13.49 -24.80 -5.84
CA GLY A 22 14.50 -23.83 -5.41
C GLY A 22 15.47 -23.43 -6.52
N ARG A 23 15.97 -24.40 -7.30
CA ARG A 23 16.80 -24.16 -8.49
C ARG A 23 15.98 -23.48 -9.59
N ALA A 24 14.72 -23.84 -9.78
CA ALA A 24 13.85 -23.21 -10.77
C ALA A 24 13.70 -21.71 -10.48
N ILE A 25 13.51 -21.33 -9.21
CA ILE A 25 13.42 -19.92 -8.77
C ILE A 25 14.74 -19.18 -8.99
N ARG A 26 15.88 -19.79 -8.64
CA ARG A 26 17.20 -19.16 -8.87
C ARG A 26 17.49 -18.95 -10.35
N THR A 27 17.17 -19.94 -11.19
CA THR A 27 17.30 -19.84 -12.64
C THR A 27 16.36 -18.77 -13.18
N PHE A 28 15.10 -18.73 -12.73
CA PHE A 28 14.14 -17.70 -13.13
C PHE A 28 14.60 -16.30 -12.74
N GLN A 29 15.11 -16.11 -11.52
CA GLN A 29 15.69 -14.84 -11.07
C GLN A 29 16.90 -14.45 -11.93
N SER A 30 17.83 -15.39 -12.17
CA SER A 30 19.05 -15.14 -12.95
C SER A 30 18.80 -14.83 -14.43
N VAL A 31 17.82 -15.48 -15.06
CA VAL A 31 17.44 -15.26 -16.46
C VAL A 31 16.70 -13.92 -16.61
N ASN A 32 15.86 -13.55 -15.65
CA ASN A 32 15.11 -12.29 -15.70
C ASN A 32 15.95 -11.04 -15.40
N ASP A 33 17.02 -11.17 -14.62
CA ASP A 33 17.97 -10.08 -14.37
C ASP A 33 18.70 -9.58 -15.66
N ARG A 34 18.51 -10.24 -16.81
CA ARG A 34 19.22 -9.95 -18.08
C ARG A 34 18.45 -9.11 -19.12
N GLY A 35 17.32 -8.45 -18.79
CA GLY A 35 16.76 -7.48 -19.76
C GLY A 35 15.43 -6.79 -19.46
N VAL A 36 14.58 -7.31 -18.57
CA VAL A 36 13.34 -6.63 -18.13
C VAL A 36 13.27 -6.73 -16.60
N PRO A 37 13.28 -5.60 -15.86
CA PRO A 37 13.19 -5.65 -14.42
C PRO A 37 11.92 -6.37 -13.97
N LEU A 38 12.06 -7.42 -13.15
CA LEU A 38 10.92 -8.08 -12.52
C LEU A 38 10.07 -7.05 -11.77
N LEU A 39 8.75 -7.17 -11.93
CA LEU A 39 7.79 -6.43 -11.13
C LEU A 39 7.97 -6.80 -9.64
N LEU A 40 7.68 -5.84 -8.76
CA LEU A 40 7.82 -5.98 -7.32
C LEU A 40 7.01 -7.14 -6.76
N LEU A 41 5.76 -7.33 -7.19
CA LEU A 41 4.93 -8.44 -6.71
C LEU A 41 5.52 -9.79 -7.13
N ASP A 42 6.12 -9.89 -8.32
CA ASP A 42 6.83 -11.09 -8.75
C ASP A 42 8.08 -11.34 -7.88
N LYS A 43 8.88 -10.28 -7.64
CA LYS A 43 10.04 -10.35 -6.73
C LYS A 43 9.64 -10.81 -5.34
N LEU A 44 8.55 -10.26 -4.80
CA LEU A 44 8.02 -10.58 -3.47
C LEU A 44 7.50 -12.02 -3.40
N LYS A 45 6.74 -12.45 -4.41
CA LYS A 45 6.29 -13.84 -4.53
C LYS A 45 7.47 -14.81 -4.55
N SER A 46 8.44 -14.59 -5.44
CA SER A 46 9.62 -15.45 -5.55
C SER A 46 10.45 -15.49 -4.27
N LEU A 47 10.57 -14.35 -3.57
CA LEU A 47 11.24 -14.29 -2.28
C LEU A 47 10.55 -15.20 -1.25
N LEU A 48 9.24 -15.11 -1.12
CA LEU A 48 8.49 -15.88 -0.13
C LEU A 48 8.46 -17.38 -0.45
N ILE A 49 8.35 -17.76 -1.73
CA ILE A 49 8.49 -19.17 -2.14
C ILE A 49 9.90 -19.66 -1.81
N TYR A 50 10.95 -18.89 -2.09
CA TYR A 50 12.31 -19.29 -1.75
C TYR A 50 12.47 -19.60 -0.26
N TYR A 51 11.95 -18.75 0.63
CA TYR A 51 12.00 -19.00 2.07
C TYR A 51 11.16 -20.20 2.50
N SER A 52 9.96 -20.37 1.91
CA SER A 52 9.10 -21.54 2.12
C SER A 52 9.82 -22.85 1.74
N SER A 53 10.33 -22.96 0.50
CA SER A 53 10.97 -24.19 0.05
C SER A 53 12.29 -24.49 0.77
N THR A 54 13.07 -23.47 1.14
CA THR A 54 14.39 -23.66 1.76
C THR A 54 14.32 -23.96 3.26
N PHE A 55 13.36 -23.39 3.97
CA PHE A 55 13.37 -23.37 5.45
C PHE A 55 12.11 -23.95 6.10
N CYS A 56 11.05 -24.26 5.33
CA CYS A 56 9.82 -24.89 5.82
C CYS A 56 9.64 -26.31 5.28
N ASP A 57 10.75 -27.00 4.98
CA ASP A 57 10.83 -28.40 4.51
C ASP A 57 9.91 -28.74 3.33
N GLY A 58 9.75 -27.79 2.40
CA GLY A 58 8.98 -28.00 1.18
C GLY A 58 7.56 -28.52 1.44
N LYS A 59 6.94 -28.21 2.60
CA LYS A 59 5.54 -28.55 2.86
C LYS A 59 4.72 -27.98 1.71
N MET A 60 4.31 -28.85 0.78
CA MET A 60 3.63 -28.50 -0.47
C MET A 60 2.46 -27.53 -0.28
N GLY A 61 1.85 -27.53 0.92
CA GLY A 61 0.79 -26.60 1.29
C GLY A 61 1.19 -25.13 1.41
N LEU A 62 2.43 -24.76 1.76
CA LEU A 62 2.83 -23.35 1.91
C LEU A 62 3.11 -22.70 0.55
N ASP A 63 3.81 -23.41 -0.36
CA ASP A 63 4.07 -22.92 -1.72
C ASP A 63 2.76 -22.73 -2.50
N GLN A 64 1.85 -23.71 -2.42
CA GLN A 64 0.51 -23.60 -3.02
C GLN A 64 -0.27 -22.43 -2.42
N PHE A 65 -0.24 -22.27 -1.10
CA PHE A 65 -0.88 -21.16 -0.40
C PHE A 65 -0.37 -19.79 -0.89
N ILE A 66 0.95 -19.61 -1.00
CA ILE A 66 1.56 -18.39 -1.55
C ILE A 66 1.10 -18.18 -2.99
N ASN A 67 1.14 -19.22 -3.83
CA ASN A 67 0.74 -19.13 -5.23
C ASN A 67 -0.71 -18.69 -5.41
N ASP A 68 -1.64 -19.26 -4.64
CA ASP A 68 -3.07 -18.93 -4.72
C ASP A 68 -3.33 -17.49 -4.27
N HIS A 69 -2.73 -17.07 -3.16
CA HIS A 69 -2.90 -15.72 -2.63
C HIS A 69 -2.30 -14.66 -3.56
N PHE A 70 -1.10 -14.88 -4.10
CA PHE A 70 -0.53 -13.98 -5.10
C PHE A 70 -1.35 -13.97 -6.40
N GLY A 71 -1.91 -15.12 -6.82
CA GLY A 71 -2.85 -15.18 -7.94
C GLY A 71 -4.05 -14.26 -7.75
N GLU A 72 -4.62 -14.20 -6.54
CA GLU A 72 -5.66 -13.23 -6.18
C GLU A 72 -5.14 -11.79 -6.16
N ILE A 73 -3.98 -11.54 -5.55
CA ILE A 73 -3.35 -10.20 -5.49
C ILE A 73 -3.14 -9.64 -6.91
N PHE A 74 -2.61 -10.43 -7.84
CA PHE A 74 -2.43 -10.01 -9.23
C PHE A 74 -3.75 -9.65 -9.90
N LYS A 75 -4.80 -10.46 -9.70
CA LYS A 75 -6.15 -10.17 -10.22
C LYS A 75 -6.71 -8.87 -9.63
N ILE A 76 -6.54 -8.65 -8.33
CA ILE A 76 -6.98 -7.44 -7.63
C ILE A 76 -6.21 -6.23 -8.16
N PHE A 77 -4.88 -6.31 -8.27
CA PHE A 77 -4.06 -5.22 -8.77
C PHE A 77 -4.38 -4.85 -10.22
N ALA A 78 -4.67 -5.84 -11.07
CA ALA A 78 -5.15 -5.60 -12.43
C ALA A 78 -6.48 -4.83 -12.45
N LYS A 79 -7.39 -5.07 -11.50
CA LYS A 79 -8.63 -4.28 -11.34
C LYS A 79 -8.33 -2.87 -10.82
N ILE A 80 -7.43 -2.72 -9.85
CA ILE A 80 -6.99 -1.41 -9.35
C ILE A 80 -6.45 -0.55 -10.50
N LYS A 81 -5.56 -1.07 -11.34
CA LYS A 81 -5.01 -0.35 -12.50
C LYS A 81 -6.07 0.08 -13.53
N LYS A 82 -7.17 -0.68 -13.64
CA LYS A 82 -8.28 -0.37 -14.55
C LYS A 82 -9.34 0.55 -13.92
N SER A 83 -9.21 0.90 -12.64
CA SER A 83 -10.17 1.76 -11.97
C SER A 83 -10.11 3.18 -12.51
N ASN A 84 -11.29 3.74 -12.83
CA ASN A 84 -11.42 5.14 -13.22
C ASN A 84 -11.02 6.11 -12.09
N HIS A 85 -10.85 5.64 -10.86
CA HIS A 85 -10.48 6.48 -9.72
C HIS A 85 -9.00 6.34 -9.31
N ILE A 86 -8.17 5.66 -10.10
CA ILE A 86 -6.75 5.43 -9.78
C ILE A 86 -5.95 6.73 -9.59
N PHE A 87 -6.33 7.81 -10.27
CA PHE A 87 -5.69 9.12 -10.14
C PHE A 87 -5.97 9.81 -8.79
N SER A 88 -6.91 9.30 -7.99
CA SER A 88 -7.23 9.82 -6.66
C SER A 88 -6.31 9.28 -5.55
N VAL A 89 -5.56 8.21 -5.84
CA VAL A 89 -4.80 7.43 -4.85
C VAL A 89 -3.29 7.49 -5.03
N GLY A 90 -2.78 8.26 -5.98
CA GLY A 90 -1.34 8.36 -6.23
C GLY A 90 -0.96 9.38 -7.30
N GLY A 91 0.34 9.49 -7.54
CA GLY A 91 0.87 10.28 -8.64
C GLY A 91 0.71 9.58 -10.00
N PRO A 92 1.13 10.24 -11.10
CA PRO A 92 1.05 9.67 -12.46
C PRO A 92 1.76 8.33 -12.64
N LYS A 93 2.67 7.98 -11.73
CA LYS A 93 3.47 6.74 -11.73
C LYS A 93 2.97 5.71 -10.70
N PHE A 94 1.69 5.76 -10.31
CA PHE A 94 1.15 4.84 -9.31
C PHE A 94 1.34 3.37 -9.71
N ASP A 95 1.94 2.59 -8.83
CA ASP A 95 2.22 1.17 -9.06
C ASP A 95 2.10 0.30 -7.79
N GLU A 96 2.44 -0.97 -7.93
CA GLU A 96 2.48 -1.97 -6.87
C GLU A 96 3.42 -1.58 -5.71
N GLY A 97 4.45 -0.78 -6.00
CA GLY A 97 5.38 -0.24 -5.02
C GLY A 97 4.72 0.75 -4.09
N ASP A 98 3.77 1.56 -4.57
CA ASP A 98 2.98 2.44 -3.70
C ASP A 98 2.18 1.65 -2.68
N ILE A 99 1.39 0.67 -3.14
CA ILE A 99 0.57 -0.18 -2.27
C ILE A 99 1.46 -0.98 -1.31
N PHE A 100 2.58 -1.53 -1.80
CA PHE A 100 3.54 -2.25 -0.97
C PHE A 100 4.10 -1.39 0.16
N ARG A 101 4.45 -0.12 -0.09
CA ARG A 101 4.93 0.79 0.96
C ARG A 101 3.84 1.15 1.96
N TYR A 102 2.59 1.29 1.52
CA TYR A 102 1.47 1.52 2.44
C TYR A 102 1.26 0.31 3.35
N HIS A 103 1.26 -0.90 2.78
CA HIS A 103 1.15 -2.15 3.52
C HIS A 103 2.30 -2.34 4.52
N ALA A 104 3.54 -2.19 4.07
CA ALA A 104 4.74 -2.34 4.91
C ALA A 104 4.76 -1.36 6.10
N GLY A 105 4.12 -0.20 5.94
CA GLY A 105 3.95 0.80 6.99
C GLY A 105 2.61 0.73 7.73
N SER A 106 1.84 -0.35 7.63
CA SER A 106 0.47 -0.43 8.18
C SER A 106 0.29 -1.40 9.34
N GLN A 107 1.24 -2.29 9.61
CA GLN A 107 1.12 -3.30 10.65
C GLN A 107 2.50 -3.72 11.16
N LYS A 108 2.52 -4.30 12.36
CA LYS A 108 3.65 -5.04 12.92
C LYS A 108 3.30 -6.52 12.89
N PHE A 109 4.24 -7.34 12.45
CA PHE A 109 4.14 -8.80 12.58
C PHE A 109 4.94 -9.20 13.83
N ASP A 110 4.54 -10.27 14.50
CA ASP A 110 5.17 -10.68 15.76
C ASP A 110 6.68 -10.93 15.59
N GLU A 111 7.07 -11.44 14.43
CA GLU A 111 8.46 -11.76 14.08
C GLU A 111 9.22 -10.59 13.43
N ILE A 112 8.52 -9.64 12.81
CA ILE A 112 9.13 -8.54 12.07
C ILE A 112 8.53 -7.20 12.49
N SER A 113 9.40 -6.38 13.06
CA SER A 113 9.07 -4.98 13.39
C SER A 113 8.82 -4.15 12.12
N PHE A 114 8.12 -3.03 12.28
CA PHE A 114 7.66 -2.12 11.23
C PHE A 114 8.69 -1.88 10.09
N LEU A 115 8.34 -2.27 8.86
CA LEU A 115 9.21 -2.21 7.66
C LEU A 115 9.07 -0.89 6.87
N GLY A 116 8.17 -0.01 7.29
CA GLY A 116 7.84 1.22 6.59
C GLY A 116 8.54 2.45 7.16
N GLY A 117 8.64 3.51 6.36
CA GLY A 117 9.07 4.82 6.84
C GLY A 117 8.65 5.90 5.87
N TYR A 118 8.37 7.11 6.37
CA TYR A 118 7.81 8.21 5.57
C TYR A 118 8.73 8.71 4.43
N LYS A 119 10.00 8.26 4.42
CA LYS A 119 11.05 8.53 3.43
C LYS A 119 11.59 7.25 2.76
N THR A 120 11.13 6.07 3.17
CA THR A 120 11.68 4.81 2.67
C THR A 120 11.19 4.56 1.25
N SER A 121 12.12 4.27 0.33
CA SER A 121 11.80 3.90 -1.05
C SER A 121 11.28 2.46 -1.13
N THR A 122 10.64 2.09 -2.23
CA THR A 122 10.20 0.70 -2.48
C THR A 122 11.36 -0.27 -2.36
N GLU A 123 12.49 0.05 -3.00
CA GLU A 123 13.69 -0.79 -2.99
C GLU A 123 14.24 -0.98 -1.58
N ASN A 124 14.29 0.10 -0.78
CA ASN A 124 14.77 0.03 0.60
C ASN A 124 13.79 -0.75 1.48
N THR A 125 12.47 -0.58 1.31
CA THR A 125 11.47 -1.36 2.05
C THR A 125 11.57 -2.86 1.69
N TYR A 126 11.77 -3.19 0.42
CA TYR A 126 11.96 -4.57 -0.02
C TYR A 126 13.26 -5.17 0.54
N LYS A 127 14.35 -4.40 0.54
CA LYS A 127 15.63 -4.79 1.16
C LYS A 127 15.48 -5.03 2.66
N GLN A 128 14.77 -4.14 3.37
CA GLN A 128 14.47 -4.30 4.79
C GLN A 128 13.68 -5.59 5.05
N LEU A 129 12.64 -5.87 4.28
CA LEU A 129 11.89 -7.13 4.39
C LEU A 129 12.81 -8.35 4.20
N LYS A 130 13.69 -8.32 3.19
CA LYS A 130 14.67 -9.38 2.96
C LYS A 130 15.61 -9.58 4.14
N ASP A 131 16.07 -8.51 4.76
CA ASP A 131 17.02 -8.55 5.87
C ASP A 131 16.35 -8.99 7.18
N GLU A 132 15.09 -8.60 7.42
CA GLU A 132 14.32 -9.07 8.57
C GLU A 132 13.90 -10.54 8.42
N LEU A 133 13.53 -11.00 7.22
CA LEU A 133 13.24 -12.41 6.94
C LEU A 133 14.38 -13.36 7.30
N LYS A 134 15.65 -12.92 7.17
CA LYS A 134 16.83 -13.72 7.57
C LYS A 134 16.93 -13.93 9.07
N LYS A 135 16.29 -13.06 9.86
CA LYS A 135 16.35 -13.06 11.33
C LYS A 135 15.19 -13.85 11.95
N VAL A 136 14.14 -14.15 11.17
CA VAL A 136 13.00 -14.93 11.65
C VAL A 136 13.45 -16.36 11.94
N GLU A 137 13.12 -16.84 13.14
CA GLU A 137 13.42 -18.20 13.56
C GLU A 137 12.69 -19.22 12.65
N LYS A 138 13.34 -20.35 12.34
CA LYS A 138 12.82 -21.32 11.36
C LYS A 138 11.42 -21.85 11.73
N ASP A 139 11.18 -22.09 13.01
CA ASP A 139 9.92 -22.58 13.55
C ASP A 139 8.79 -21.54 13.50
N LYS A 140 9.11 -20.24 13.43
CA LYS A 140 8.14 -19.14 13.28
C LYS A 140 7.93 -18.70 11.83
N LEU A 141 8.86 -19.04 10.94
CA LEU A 141 8.85 -18.57 9.56
C LEU A 141 7.59 -18.97 8.78
N GLU A 142 7.09 -20.20 8.97
CA GLU A 142 5.84 -20.63 8.31
C GLU A 142 4.66 -19.73 8.72
N ASN A 143 4.51 -19.47 10.02
CA ASN A 143 3.43 -18.63 10.55
C ASN A 143 3.57 -17.18 10.08
N PHE A 144 4.79 -16.64 10.09
CA PHE A 144 5.08 -15.32 9.55
C PHE A 144 4.64 -15.22 8.08
N ILE A 145 5.08 -16.16 7.22
CA ILE A 145 4.76 -16.13 5.78
C ILE A 145 3.24 -16.19 5.57
N ARG A 146 2.53 -17.08 6.28
CA ARG A 146 1.06 -17.20 6.16
C ARG A 146 0.36 -15.90 6.57
N SER A 147 0.76 -15.32 7.69
CA SER A 147 0.20 -14.05 8.20
C SER A 147 0.48 -12.90 7.25
N TYR A 148 1.73 -12.77 6.79
CA TYR A 148 2.15 -11.71 5.86
C TYR A 148 1.40 -11.77 4.53
N VAL A 149 1.32 -12.96 3.92
CA VAL A 149 0.65 -13.14 2.61
C VAL A 149 -0.86 -12.93 2.71
N SER A 150 -1.48 -13.39 3.80
CA SER A 150 -2.91 -13.15 4.05
C SER A 150 -3.20 -11.67 4.25
N ASP A 151 -2.40 -10.99 5.07
CA ASP A 151 -2.55 -9.56 5.33
C ASP A 151 -2.36 -8.72 4.07
N LEU A 152 -1.31 -9.02 3.29
CA LEU A 152 -1.05 -8.37 2.01
C LEU A 152 -2.25 -8.52 1.06
N LYS A 153 -2.83 -9.71 0.96
CA LYS A 153 -4.03 -9.94 0.14
C LYS A 153 -5.21 -9.10 0.62
N ASN A 154 -5.48 -9.10 1.93
CA ASN A 154 -6.55 -8.31 2.52
C ASN A 154 -6.34 -6.80 2.32
N PHE A 155 -5.09 -6.34 2.36
CA PHE A 155 -4.72 -4.96 2.08
C PHE A 155 -5.04 -4.55 0.65
N TYR A 156 -4.65 -5.37 -0.34
CA TYR A 156 -5.00 -5.13 -1.75
C TYR A 156 -6.51 -5.14 -1.96
N ARG A 157 -7.23 -6.08 -1.32
CA ARG A 157 -8.69 -6.16 -1.41
C ARG A 157 -9.37 -4.91 -0.84
N ALA A 158 -9.02 -4.53 0.39
CA ALA A 158 -9.55 -3.32 1.03
C ALA A 158 -9.23 -2.06 0.22
N PHE A 159 -8.05 -1.98 -0.41
CA PHE A 159 -7.70 -0.89 -1.31
C PHE A 159 -8.60 -0.82 -2.54
N LEU A 160 -8.88 -1.95 -3.19
CA LEU A 160 -9.82 -2.02 -4.32
C LEU A 160 -11.24 -1.66 -3.90
N ASP A 161 -11.68 -2.12 -2.72
CA ASP A 161 -13.00 -1.83 -2.18
C ASP A 161 -13.13 -0.31 -1.93
N LEU A 162 -12.09 0.33 -1.39
CA LEU A 162 -12.08 1.78 -1.17
C LEU A 162 -12.21 2.55 -2.49
N LEU A 163 -11.48 2.12 -3.52
CA LEU A 163 -11.58 2.71 -4.85
C LEU A 163 -12.99 2.58 -5.44
N SER A 164 -13.65 1.45 -5.20
CA SER A 164 -15.00 1.18 -5.69
C SER A 164 -16.05 2.04 -4.96
N GLU A 165 -15.82 2.33 -3.69
CA GLU A 165 -16.68 3.21 -2.87
C GLU A 165 -16.63 4.68 -3.29
N ILE A 166 -15.61 5.13 -4.02
CA ILE A 166 -15.55 6.51 -4.54
C ILE A 166 -16.76 6.79 -5.44
N GLY A 167 -17.24 5.81 -6.19
CA GLY A 167 -18.41 5.98 -7.08
C GLY A 167 -19.76 5.86 -6.40
N THR A 168 -19.82 5.41 -5.14
CA THR A 168 -21.09 4.99 -4.49
C THR A 168 -21.33 5.61 -3.12
N ASN A 169 -20.28 6.01 -2.40
CA ASN A 169 -20.38 6.67 -1.10
C ASN A 169 -20.03 8.18 -1.25
N PRO A 170 -20.96 9.11 -0.94
CA PRO A 170 -20.72 10.55 -1.06
C PRO A 170 -19.56 11.09 -0.20
N THR A 171 -19.35 10.53 1.00
CA THR A 171 -18.24 10.92 1.88
C THR A 171 -16.91 10.45 1.30
N THR A 172 -16.82 9.19 0.87
CA THR A 172 -15.62 8.65 0.21
C THR A 172 -15.30 9.41 -1.06
N PHE A 173 -16.31 9.73 -1.88
CA PHE A 173 -16.17 10.58 -3.06
C PHE A 173 -15.54 11.94 -2.72
N LYS A 174 -16.10 12.66 -1.73
CA LYS A 174 -15.59 13.98 -1.31
C LYS A 174 -14.15 13.89 -0.80
N VAL A 175 -13.84 12.90 0.03
CA VAL A 175 -12.51 12.77 0.67
C VAL A 175 -11.44 12.32 -0.33
N MET A 176 -11.73 11.30 -1.13
CA MET A 176 -10.74 10.71 -2.04
C MET A 176 -10.63 11.48 -3.35
N LEU A 177 -11.75 11.90 -3.96
CA LEU A 177 -11.74 12.47 -5.31
C LEU A 177 -11.67 13.99 -5.32
N ILE A 178 -12.49 14.66 -4.51
CA ILE A 178 -12.53 16.12 -4.47
C ILE A 178 -11.36 16.67 -3.64
N ASN A 179 -11.22 16.19 -2.40
CA ASN A 179 -10.14 16.63 -1.53
C ASN A 179 -8.79 16.03 -1.94
N LYS A 180 -8.76 14.81 -2.49
CA LYS A 180 -7.51 14.09 -2.84
C LYS A 180 -6.53 14.06 -1.66
N ILE A 181 -6.95 13.41 -0.57
CA ILE A 181 -6.11 13.30 0.63
C ILE A 181 -4.75 12.68 0.32
N ASN A 182 -3.73 13.08 1.08
CA ASN A 182 -2.36 12.65 0.84
C ASN A 182 -2.21 11.12 0.99
N PRO A 183 -1.55 10.41 0.05
CA PRO A 183 -1.38 8.96 0.14
C PRO A 183 -0.62 8.47 1.38
N ARG A 184 0.06 9.37 2.10
CA ARG A 184 0.71 9.07 3.39
C ARG A 184 -0.26 8.60 4.47
N PHE A 185 -1.56 8.84 4.33
CA PHE A 185 -2.58 8.35 5.25
C PHE A 185 -3.01 6.90 4.96
N PHE A 186 -2.66 6.33 3.80
CA PHE A 186 -3.25 5.08 3.33
C PHE A 186 -2.84 3.87 4.15
N ASN A 187 -1.70 3.91 4.84
CA ASN A 187 -1.35 2.86 5.79
C ASN A 187 -2.41 2.73 6.90
N SER A 188 -2.88 3.86 7.44
CA SER A 188 -3.84 3.93 8.54
C SER A 188 -5.27 3.76 8.03
N LEU A 189 -5.60 4.41 6.91
CA LEU A 189 -6.92 4.38 6.31
C LEU A 189 -7.29 2.97 5.83
N ILE A 190 -6.38 2.29 5.12
CA ILE A 190 -6.64 0.92 4.66
C ILE A 190 -6.67 -0.05 5.83
N ARG A 191 -5.86 0.16 6.87
CA ARG A 191 -5.90 -0.67 8.08
C ARG A 191 -7.26 -0.60 8.79
N LEU A 192 -7.80 0.61 8.97
CA LEU A 192 -9.17 0.77 9.46
C LEU A 192 -10.19 0.04 8.58
N LYS A 193 -10.01 0.08 7.25
CA LYS A 193 -10.92 -0.58 6.31
C LYS A 193 -10.86 -2.10 6.41
N ILE A 194 -9.66 -2.69 6.49
CA ILE A 194 -9.48 -4.13 6.72
C ILE A 194 -10.24 -4.56 7.98
N ASN A 195 -10.21 -3.74 9.02
CA ASN A 195 -10.83 -4.04 10.31
C ASN A 195 -12.32 -3.62 10.38
N ASN A 196 -12.93 -3.19 9.27
CA ASN A 196 -14.32 -2.68 9.21
C ASN A 196 -14.60 -1.49 10.16
N GLU A 197 -13.59 -0.68 10.43
CA GLU A 197 -13.65 0.46 11.34
C GLU A 197 -13.66 1.82 10.63
N LEU A 198 -13.41 1.83 9.32
CA LEU A 198 -13.42 3.03 8.50
C LEU A 198 -14.86 3.47 8.20
N ASP A 199 -15.31 4.52 8.90
CA ASP A 199 -16.62 5.13 8.71
C ASP A 199 -16.52 6.57 8.18
N ASP A 200 -17.68 7.14 7.89
CA ASP A 200 -17.86 8.50 7.40
C ASP A 200 -17.25 9.57 8.34
N GLU A 201 -17.33 9.37 9.66
CA GLU A 201 -16.74 10.27 10.64
C GLU A 201 -15.20 10.29 10.52
N THR A 202 -14.60 9.10 10.47
CA THR A 202 -13.15 8.93 10.38
C THR A 202 -12.63 9.41 9.02
N MET A 203 -13.37 9.17 7.94
CA MET A 203 -13.08 9.70 6.60
C MET A 203 -13.05 11.23 6.59
N ARG A 204 -14.04 11.88 7.22
CA ARG A 204 -14.04 13.34 7.38
C ARG A 204 -12.86 13.84 8.22
N LEU A 205 -12.47 13.09 9.25
CA LEU A 205 -11.32 13.44 10.08
C LEU A 205 -10.01 13.38 9.28
N PHE A 206 -9.81 12.38 8.42
CA PHE A 206 -8.65 12.34 7.51
C PHE A 206 -8.60 13.55 6.59
N ALA A 207 -9.73 13.96 6.01
CA ALA A 207 -9.78 15.17 5.21
C ALA A 207 -9.40 16.44 5.99
N LYS A 208 -9.90 16.60 7.23
CA LYS A 208 -9.53 17.72 8.10
C LYS A 208 -8.04 17.70 8.44
N THR A 209 -7.49 16.54 8.79
CA THR A 209 -6.06 16.38 9.08
C THR A 209 -5.19 16.64 7.85
N ASP A 210 -5.61 16.22 6.67
CA ASP A 210 -4.91 16.48 5.41
C ASP A 210 -4.78 17.99 5.11
N ILE A 211 -5.85 18.75 5.36
CA ILE A 211 -5.82 20.21 5.20
C ILE A 211 -4.73 20.83 6.08
N VAL A 212 -4.73 20.48 7.37
CA VAL A 212 -3.74 20.97 8.34
C VAL A 212 -2.32 20.53 8.00
N PHE A 213 -2.14 19.29 7.53
CA PHE A 213 -0.82 18.71 7.33
C PHE A 213 -0.15 19.09 6.03
N PHE A 214 -0.93 19.35 4.98
CA PHE A 214 -0.41 19.46 3.61
C PHE A 214 -0.95 20.63 2.79
N LYS A 215 -2.16 21.14 3.08
CA LYS A 215 -2.79 22.19 2.24
C LYS A 215 -2.64 23.59 2.80
N ALA A 216 -2.46 23.71 4.11
CA ALA A 216 -2.27 25.00 4.77
C ALA A 216 -0.81 25.45 4.83
N GLY A 217 0.05 25.02 3.90
CA GLY A 217 1.47 25.46 3.85
C GLY A 217 2.45 24.63 4.70
N LYS A 218 1.96 23.77 5.59
CA LYS A 218 2.80 22.76 6.27
C LYS A 218 3.02 21.51 5.42
N THR A 219 4.03 20.73 5.79
CA THR A 219 4.34 19.45 5.14
C THR A 219 4.68 18.41 6.22
N MET A 220 3.66 17.96 6.95
CA MET A 220 3.80 17.07 8.12
C MET A 220 3.89 15.58 7.72
N LYS A 221 4.85 15.31 6.84
CA LYS A 221 5.10 14.03 6.18
C LYS A 221 5.29 12.86 7.14
N ALA A 222 6.08 13.05 8.19
CA ALA A 222 6.37 12.02 9.19
C ALA A 222 5.15 11.76 10.10
N THR A 223 4.49 12.83 10.54
CA THR A 223 3.31 12.75 11.42
C THR A 223 2.18 11.98 10.76
N ALA A 224 1.89 12.24 9.47
CA ALA A 224 0.87 11.51 8.71
C ALA A 224 1.13 10.00 8.70
N CYS A 225 2.36 9.58 8.35
CA CYS A 225 2.71 8.16 8.31
C CYS A 225 2.69 7.51 9.70
N ASN A 226 3.05 8.25 10.74
CA ASN A 226 3.13 7.73 12.12
C ASN A 226 1.79 7.63 12.83
N LEU A 227 0.69 8.14 12.25
CA LEU A 227 -0.67 7.98 12.81
C LEU A 227 -1.03 6.50 13.04
N ILE A 228 -0.53 5.60 12.19
CA ILE A 228 -0.72 4.17 12.35
C ILE A 228 -0.25 3.65 13.71
N ASN A 229 0.78 4.25 14.31
CA ASN A 229 1.28 3.77 15.59
C ASN A 229 0.26 4.00 16.72
N GLU A 230 -0.47 5.12 16.68
CA GLU A 230 -1.55 5.37 17.65
C GLU A 230 -2.71 4.40 17.42
N TYR A 231 -3.01 4.08 16.16
CA TYR A 231 -4.00 3.06 15.83
C TYR A 231 -3.60 1.68 16.37
N LEU A 232 -2.36 1.25 16.13
CA LEU A 232 -1.86 -0.05 16.59
C LEU A 232 -1.79 -0.15 18.12
N GLN A 233 -1.62 0.97 18.83
CA GLN A 233 -1.53 0.99 20.30
C GLN A 233 -2.88 1.14 21.00
N LYS A 234 -3.79 1.93 20.42
CA LYS A 234 -5.01 2.42 21.10
C LYS A 234 -6.27 2.29 20.24
N GLY A 235 -6.17 1.60 19.11
CA GLY A 235 -7.27 1.40 18.17
C GLY A 235 -7.76 2.68 17.50
N LYS A 236 -8.97 2.61 16.95
CA LYS A 236 -9.66 3.72 16.27
C LYS A 236 -9.73 4.98 17.11
N GLU A 237 -10.07 4.88 18.40
CA GLU A 237 -10.22 6.05 19.27
C GLU A 237 -8.89 6.74 19.57
N GLY A 238 -7.79 5.99 19.69
CA GLY A 238 -6.45 6.55 19.80
C GLY A 238 -6.03 7.34 18.56
N LEU A 239 -6.28 6.77 17.38
CA LEU A 239 -6.05 7.44 16.09
C LEU A 239 -6.87 8.73 15.99
N LYS A 240 -8.18 8.67 16.25
CA LYS A 240 -9.08 9.85 16.24
C LYS A 240 -8.58 10.93 17.19
N SER A 241 -8.27 10.54 18.43
CA SER A 241 -7.75 11.46 19.45
C SER A 241 -6.47 12.14 19.00
N LYS A 242 -5.54 11.40 18.38
CA LYS A 242 -4.31 11.98 17.83
C LYS A 242 -4.59 12.98 16.73
N MET A 243 -5.43 12.64 15.76
CA MET A 243 -5.80 13.52 14.65
C MET A 243 -6.45 14.81 15.14
N ILE A 244 -7.35 14.71 16.14
CA ILE A 244 -8.00 15.87 16.76
C ILE A 244 -6.99 16.74 17.51
N ALA A 245 -6.08 16.14 18.28
CA ALA A 245 -5.05 16.89 19.00
C ALA A 245 -4.14 17.66 18.02
N GLN A 246 -3.74 17.02 16.93
CA GLN A 246 -2.94 17.66 15.88
C GLN A 246 -3.71 18.81 15.20
N TYR A 247 -5.01 18.62 14.94
CA TYR A 247 -5.87 19.68 14.42
C TYR A 247 -5.91 20.88 15.38
N ARG A 248 -6.20 20.66 16.67
CA ARG A 248 -6.28 21.73 17.69
C ARG A 248 -4.98 22.52 17.82
N ASN A 249 -3.84 21.85 17.75
CA ASN A 249 -2.53 22.49 17.90
C ASN A 249 -2.16 23.41 16.74
N TYR A 250 -2.76 23.21 15.56
CA TYR A 250 -2.32 23.90 14.35
C TYR A 250 -3.42 24.68 13.64
N ILE A 251 -4.68 24.57 14.05
CA ILE A 251 -5.80 25.18 13.32
C ILE A 251 -5.69 26.71 13.21
N GLU A 252 -5.23 27.40 14.26
CA GLU A 252 -5.06 28.86 14.23
C GLU A 252 -4.00 29.26 13.20
N GLN A 253 -2.83 28.63 13.27
CA GLN A 253 -1.74 28.85 12.33
C GLN A 253 -2.16 28.49 10.90
N THR A 254 -2.81 27.33 10.71
CA THR A 254 -3.34 26.87 9.43
C THR A 254 -4.33 27.88 8.83
N SER A 255 -5.23 28.42 9.65
CA SER A 255 -6.20 29.42 9.19
C SER A 255 -5.50 30.70 8.74
N TRP A 256 -4.49 31.15 9.49
CA TRP A 256 -3.69 32.31 9.11
C TRP A 256 -2.85 32.07 7.84
N GLU A 257 -2.23 30.89 7.71
CA GLU A 257 -1.44 30.51 6.54
C GLU A 257 -2.31 30.38 5.28
N LEU A 258 -3.55 29.87 5.40
CA LEU A 258 -4.49 29.83 4.27
C LEU A 258 -4.87 31.23 3.78
N VAL A 259 -5.03 32.21 4.69
CA VAL A 259 -5.31 33.60 4.34
C VAL A 259 -4.08 34.29 3.77
N LYS A 260 -2.90 34.09 4.38
CA LYS A 260 -1.65 34.75 3.98
C LYS A 260 -1.08 34.20 2.66
N ASN A 261 -1.17 32.89 2.45
CA ASN A 261 -0.64 32.20 1.27
C ASN A 261 -1.64 32.15 0.10
N ALA A 262 -2.75 32.88 0.17
CA ALA A 262 -3.59 33.21 -0.99
C ALA A 262 -2.86 34.14 -2.00
N SER A 263 -1.56 33.91 -2.21
CA SER A 263 -0.59 34.83 -2.82
C SER A 263 -0.92 35.16 -4.27
N ASP A 264 -0.97 36.47 -4.56
CA ASP A 264 -0.73 37.28 -5.78
C ASP A 264 -1.14 36.76 -7.17
N SER A 265 -1.75 35.58 -7.28
CA SER A 265 -2.39 35.15 -8.52
C SER A 265 -3.80 35.72 -8.55
N SER A 266 -4.25 36.18 -9.72
CA SER A 266 -5.60 36.72 -9.96
C SER A 266 -6.68 35.63 -9.89
N CYS A 267 -6.79 34.93 -8.77
CA CYS A 267 -7.82 33.93 -8.53
C CYS A 267 -8.56 34.16 -7.22
N PHE A 268 -9.82 33.73 -7.19
CA PHE A 268 -10.66 33.79 -6.01
C PHE A 268 -10.48 32.52 -5.19
N HIS A 269 -10.14 32.67 -3.92
CA HIS A 269 -10.07 31.57 -2.96
C HIS A 269 -11.39 31.47 -2.20
N TYR A 270 -12.07 30.31 -2.29
CA TYR A 270 -13.26 30.03 -1.49
C TYR A 270 -12.91 29.03 -0.39
N VAL A 271 -13.07 29.45 0.87
CA VAL A 271 -12.87 28.58 2.05
C VAL A 271 -14.20 28.49 2.79
N PHE A 272 -14.81 27.32 2.78
CA PHE A 272 -16.09 27.08 3.46
C PHE A 272 -15.83 26.42 4.81
N PHE A 273 -16.21 27.10 5.89
CA PHE A 273 -16.24 26.52 7.23
C PHE A 273 -17.68 26.16 7.57
N GLU A 274 -17.96 24.87 7.65
CA GLU A 274 -19.24 24.37 8.13
C GLU A 274 -19.12 24.09 9.64
N LYS A 275 -19.91 24.81 10.43
CA LYS A 275 -20.11 24.48 11.84
C LYS A 275 -21.22 23.43 11.92
N ASN A 276 -20.90 22.22 12.32
CA ASN A 276 -21.92 21.25 12.70
C ASN A 276 -22.60 21.78 13.97
N CYS A 277 -23.83 22.24 13.84
CA CYS A 277 -24.71 22.60 14.95
C CYS A 277 -25.30 21.34 15.58
#